data_AF-A0A7R7XSA8-F1
#
_entry.id   AF-A0A7R7XSA8-F1
#
_cell.length_a   1.000
_cell.length_b   1.000
_cell.length_c   1.000
_cell.angle_alpha   90.00
_cell.angle_beta   90.00
_cell.angle_gamma   90.00
#
_symmetry.space_group_name_H-M   'P 1'
#
loop_
_entity.id
_entity.type
_entity.pdbx_description
1 polymer ?
#
loop_
_entity_poly.entity_id
_entity_poly.type
_entity_poly.pdbx_seq_one_letter_code
_entity_poly.pdbx_strand_id
1 'polypeptide(L)'
;MLDRIIVNAYNLWVVVFSAIGTIATAYGLSIIGSTVGQPNFYIYFDLAPQGAPGYGHTTNIIAALNGVKSAGAIVGCAYHVWSSEKYGRKWTMVISRVILIIGGALCAGAVNLAMFIVRRGVAGMVVLSMSQCSYRL
;
A
#
# COMPACT_ATOMS: atom_id res chain seq x y z
N MET A 1 -36.47 1.21 2.91
CA MET A 1 -35.79 0.34 1.92
C MET A 1 -34.63 -0.46 2.56
N LEU A 2 -34.72 -0.82 3.85
CA LEU A 2 -33.64 -1.48 4.60
C LEU A 2 -34.10 -2.71 5.41
N ASP A 3 -35.35 -3.16 5.26
CA ASP A 3 -35.94 -4.18 6.15
C ASP A 3 -35.74 -5.64 5.69
N ARG A 4 -34.84 -5.92 4.74
CA ARG A 4 -34.56 -7.29 4.27
C ARG A 4 -33.08 -7.65 4.07
N ILE A 5 -32.16 -7.04 4.84
CA ILE A 5 -30.78 -7.53 4.85
C ILE A 5 -30.67 -8.66 5.88
N ILE A 6 -30.99 -9.89 5.43
CA ILE A 6 -30.72 -11.09 6.22
C ILE A 6 -29.20 -11.29 6.17
N VAL A 7 -28.53 -11.01 7.29
CA VAL A 7 -27.08 -11.16 7.40
C VAL A 7 -26.74 -12.64 7.44
N ASN A 8 -26.44 -13.19 6.26
CA ASN A 8 -25.90 -14.54 6.16
C ASN A 8 -24.48 -14.53 6.75
N ALA A 9 -24.16 -15.49 7.63
CA ALA A 9 -22.82 -15.63 8.21
C ALA A 9 -21.72 -15.63 7.14
N TYR A 10 -21.99 -16.22 5.97
CA TYR A 10 -21.08 -16.17 4.82
C TYR A 10 -20.80 -14.74 4.33
N ASN A 11 -21.83 -13.88 4.24
CA ASN A 11 -21.67 -12.50 3.80
C ASN A 11 -20.93 -11.65 4.85
N LEU A 12 -21.16 -11.93 6.15
CA LEU A 12 -20.43 -11.30 7.24
C LEU A 12 -18.93 -11.59 7.14
N TRP A 13 -18.54 -12.86 6.95
CA TRP A 13 -17.15 -13.23 6.76
C TRP A 13 -16.52 -12.55 5.55
N VAL A 14 -17.22 -12.48 4.41
CA VAL A 14 -16.73 -11.78 3.21
C VAL A 14 -16.47 -10.30 3.48
N VAL A 15 -17.35 -9.62 4.21
CA VAL A 15 -17.17 -8.20 4.57
C VAL A 15 -16.00 -8.02 5.55
N VAL A 16 -15.86 -8.89 6.56
CA VAL A 16 -14.74 -8.85 7.51
C VAL A 16 -13.40 -9.05 6.79
N PHE A 17 -13.31 -10.05 5.91
CA PHE A 17 -12.11 -10.21 5.08
C PHE A 17 -11.88 -8.98 4.21
N SER A 18 -12.89 -8.43 3.54
CA SER A 18 -12.76 -7.18 2.78
C SER A 18 -12.16 -6.05 3.61
N ALA A 19 -12.71 -5.79 4.80
CA ALA A 19 -12.27 -4.74 5.71
C ALA A 19 -10.80 -4.87 6.15
N ILE A 20 -10.34 -6.09 6.45
CA ILE A 20 -8.93 -6.35 6.79
C ILE A 20 -7.99 -5.92 5.65
N GLY A 21 -8.42 -6.11 4.39
CA GLY A 21 -7.65 -5.67 3.22
C GLY A 21 -7.46 -4.15 3.21
N THR A 22 -8.53 -3.40 3.45
CA THR A 22 -8.51 -1.93 3.51
C THR A 22 -7.68 -1.41 4.68
N ILE A 23 -7.71 -2.10 5.83
CA ILE A 23 -6.85 -1.77 6.98
C ILE A 23 -5.38 -1.98 6.63
N ALA A 24 -5.03 -3.08 5.94
CA ALA A 24 -3.66 -3.37 5.56
C ALA A 24 -3.08 -2.33 4.59
N THR A 25 -3.88 -1.82 3.65
CA THR A 25 -3.45 -0.73 2.75
C THR A 25 -3.31 0.61 3.49
N ALA A 26 -4.22 0.93 4.41
CA ALA A 26 -4.10 2.12 5.26
C ALA A 26 -2.85 2.07 6.15
N TYR A 27 -2.53 0.91 6.72
CA TYR A 27 -1.30 0.69 7.48
C TYR A 27 -0.04 0.97 6.64
N GLY A 28 -0.03 0.51 5.39
CA GLY A 28 1.06 0.77 4.44
C GLY A 28 1.29 2.26 4.14
N LEU A 29 0.25 3.10 4.23
CA LEU A 29 0.37 4.56 4.12
C LEU A 29 0.94 5.20 5.39
N SER A 30 0.56 4.69 6.57
CA SER A 30 0.91 5.27 7.88
C SER A 30 2.34 4.98 8.31
N ILE A 31 2.85 3.76 8.03
CA ILE A 31 4.16 3.30 8.53
C ILE A 31 5.35 4.16 8.06
N ILE A 32 5.17 4.97 7.01
CA ILE A 32 6.21 5.86 6.49
C ILE A 32 6.61 6.91 7.52
N GLY A 33 5.63 7.51 8.19
CA GLY A 33 5.87 8.58 9.16
C GLY A 33 6.68 8.09 10.35
N SER A 34 6.35 6.91 10.87
CA SER A 34 7.09 6.30 11.98
C SER A 34 8.47 5.78 11.58
N THR A 35 8.63 5.28 10.35
CA THR A 35 9.94 4.81 9.85
C THR A 35 10.92 5.98 9.68
N VAL A 36 10.46 7.10 9.12
CA VAL A 36 11.30 8.30 8.94
C VAL A 36 11.59 8.99 10.28
N GLY A 37 10.73 8.84 11.29
CA GLY A 37 10.98 9.37 12.63
C GLY A 37 12.02 8.60 13.45
N GLN A 38 12.45 7.40 13.02
CA GLN A 38 13.39 6.58 13.79
C GLN A 38 14.85 6.91 13.47
N PRO A 39 15.72 7.16 14.47
CA PRO A 39 17.14 7.43 14.25
C PRO A 39 17.88 6.25 13.60
N ASN A 40 17.45 5.02 13.88
CA ASN A 40 18.02 3.81 13.26
C ASN A 40 17.86 3.78 11.74
N PHE A 41 16.82 4.39 11.18
CA PHE A 41 16.63 4.43 9.73
C PHE A 41 17.76 5.21 9.05
N TYR A 42 18.17 6.33 9.66
CA TYR A 42 19.25 7.16 9.14
C TYR A 42 20.60 6.45 9.22
N ILE A 43 20.87 5.73 10.32
CA ILE A 43 22.11 4.95 10.50
C ILE A 43 22.15 3.77 9.52
N TYR A 44 21.03 3.06 9.33
CA TYR A 44 20.99 1.87 8.49
C TYR A 44 21.19 2.15 6.99
N PHE A 45 20.72 3.32 6.53
CA PHE A 45 20.82 3.71 5.12
C PHE A 45 21.91 4.75 4.84
N ASP A 46 22.72 5.11 5.84
CA ASP A 46 23.78 6.14 5.77
C ASP A 46 23.25 7.53 5.33
N LEU A 47 22.10 7.93 5.87
CA LEU A 47 21.48 9.23 5.60
C LEU A 47 21.84 10.27 6.67
N ALA A 48 22.10 11.51 6.25
CA ALA A 48 22.35 12.62 7.15
C ALA A 48 21.09 12.94 7.99
N PRO A 49 21.20 13.00 9.34
CA PRO A 49 20.10 13.35 10.23
C PRO A 49 19.71 14.84 10.11
N GLN A 50 18.53 15.17 10.63
CA GLN A 50 17.95 16.51 10.59
C GLN A 50 18.87 17.51 11.31
N GLY A 51 19.46 18.45 10.56
CA GLY A 51 20.42 19.44 11.05
C GLY A 51 21.89 19.23 10.64
N ALA A 52 22.23 18.11 9.99
CA ALA A 52 23.57 17.86 9.46
C ALA A 52 23.74 18.32 7.99
N PRO A 53 24.97 18.69 7.55
CA PRO A 53 25.24 18.97 6.15
C PRO A 53 24.97 17.71 5.30
N GLY A 54 24.13 17.83 4.27
CA GLY A 54 23.67 16.70 3.44
C GLY A 54 22.19 16.32 3.62
N TYR A 55 21.46 16.95 4.55
CA TYR A 55 20.02 16.70 4.78
C TYR A 55 19.10 16.91 3.56
N GLY A 56 19.56 17.67 2.56
CA GLY A 56 18.86 17.82 1.27
C GLY A 56 18.70 16.48 0.53
N HIS A 57 19.72 15.60 0.58
CA HIS A 57 19.64 14.28 -0.04
C HIS A 57 18.62 13.38 0.69
N THR A 58 18.62 13.44 2.02
CA THR A 58 17.66 12.72 2.86
C THR A 58 16.23 13.14 2.58
N THR A 59 15.99 14.45 2.47
CA THR A 59 14.66 14.99 2.16
C THR A 59 14.20 14.54 0.77
N ASN A 60 15.08 14.52 -0.23
CA ASN A 60 14.76 14.03 -1.57
C ASN A 60 14.39 12.54 -1.57
N ILE A 61 15.07 11.71 -0.77
CA ILE A 61 14.73 10.29 -0.63
C ILE A 61 13.36 10.12 0.04
N ILE A 62 13.07 10.85 1.11
CA ILE A 62 11.77 10.81 1.79
C ILE A 62 10.64 11.27 0.85
N ALA A 63 10.89 12.33 0.08
CA ALA A 63 9.96 12.81 -0.93
C ALA A 63 9.76 11.77 -2.04
N ALA A 64 10.83 11.14 -2.54
CA ALA A 64 10.77 10.07 -3.53
C ALA A 64 9.97 8.85 -3.02
N LEU A 65 10.13 8.47 -1.75
CA LEU A 65 9.38 7.36 -1.15
C LEU A 65 7.86 7.59 -1.11
N ASN A 66 7.45 8.84 -0.87
CA ASN A 66 6.04 9.23 -0.92
C ASN A 66 5.55 9.41 -2.36
N GLY A 67 6.37 10.02 -3.22
CA GLY A 67 6.07 10.25 -4.63
C GLY A 67 5.89 8.96 -5.42
N VAL A 68 6.78 7.98 -5.26
CA VAL A 68 6.69 6.66 -5.91
C VAL A 68 5.44 5.91 -5.47
N LYS A 69 5.01 6.04 -4.21
CA LYS A 69 3.74 5.45 -3.75
C LYS A 69 2.55 6.04 -4.50
N SER A 70 2.50 7.36 -4.66
CA SER A 70 1.43 8.03 -5.41
C SER A 70 1.49 7.71 -6.91
N ALA A 71 2.68 7.69 -7.50
CA ALA A 71 2.87 7.31 -8.90
C ALA A 71 2.43 5.85 -9.16
N GLY A 72 2.82 4.92 -8.29
CA GLY A 72 2.38 3.53 -8.33
C GLY A 72 0.85 3.43 -8.18
N ALA A 73 0.24 4.28 -7.37
CA ALA A 73 -1.21 4.29 -7.21
C ALA A 73 -1.92 4.69 -8.51
N ILE A 74 -1.45 5.72 -9.23
CA ILE A 74 -2.03 6.14 -10.52
C ILE A 74 -1.97 5.00 -11.54
N VAL A 75 -0.81 4.37 -11.67
CA VAL A 75 -0.60 3.23 -12.57
C VAL A 75 -1.49 2.04 -12.18
N GLY A 76 -1.56 1.74 -10.88
CA GLY A 76 -2.41 0.67 -10.36
C GLY A 76 -3.90 0.92 -10.62
N CYS A 77 -4.36 2.17 -10.50
CA CYS A 77 -5.74 2.55 -10.81
C CYS A 77 -6.07 2.29 -12.28
N ALA A 78 -5.21 2.74 -13.21
CA ALA A 78 -5.41 2.53 -14.64
C ALA A 78 -5.47 1.03 -15.00
N TYR A 79 -4.57 0.22 -14.41
CA TYR A 79 -4.57 -1.22 -14.60
C TYR A 79 -5.83 -1.89 -13.99
N HIS A 80 -6.28 -1.41 -12.83
CA HIS A 80 -7.45 -1.96 -12.15
C HIS A 80 -8.74 -1.72 -12.91
N VAL A 81 -8.91 -0.54 -13.52
CA VAL A 81 -10.09 -0.22 -14.35
C VAL A 81 -10.24 -1.26 -15.46
N TRP A 82 -9.18 -1.50 -16.22
CA TRP A 82 -9.17 -2.49 -17.29
C TRP A 82 -9.36 -3.93 -16.77
N SER A 83 -8.67 -4.29 -15.68
CA SER A 83 -8.75 -5.64 -15.12
C SER A 83 -10.11 -5.95 -14.50
N SER A 84 -10.80 -4.94 -13.94
CA SER A 84 -12.12 -5.09 -13.31
C SER A 84 -13.20 -5.40 -14.35
N GLU A 85 -13.09 -4.83 -15.56
CA GLU A 85 -14.02 -5.09 -16.65
C GLU A 85 -13.83 -6.50 -17.24
N LYS A 86 -12.59 -6.99 -17.31
CA LYS A 86 -12.25 -8.23 -18.02
C LYS A 86 -12.26 -9.49 -17.16
N TYR A 87 -11.79 -9.42 -15.91
CA TYR A 87 -11.58 -10.60 -15.04
C TYR A 87 -12.59 -10.71 -13.88
N GLY A 88 -13.48 -9.73 -13.74
CA GLY A 88 -14.48 -9.71 -12.68
C GLY A 88 -13.93 -9.25 -11.32
N ARG A 89 -14.81 -8.61 -10.56
CA ARG A 89 -14.47 -7.82 -9.36
C ARG A 89 -13.91 -8.64 -8.19
N LYS A 90 -14.28 -9.93 -8.10
CA LYS A 90 -13.84 -10.82 -7.01
C LYS A 90 -12.36 -11.21 -7.18
N TRP A 91 -11.93 -11.47 -8.41
CA TRP A 91 -10.56 -11.88 -8.71
C TRP A 91 -9.56 -10.74 -8.60
N THR A 92 -9.93 -9.53 -9.03
CA THR A 92 -9.07 -8.35 -8.89
C THR A 92 -8.77 -8.03 -7.43
N MET A 93 -9.73 -8.24 -6.51
CA MET A 93 -9.51 -8.12 -5.07
C MET A 93 -8.52 -9.17 -4.54
N VAL A 94 -8.68 -10.44 -4.93
CA VAL A 94 -7.79 -11.52 -4.44
C VAL A 94 -6.36 -11.30 -4.93
N ILE A 95 -6.17 -10.97 -6.21
CA ILE A 95 -4.85 -10.70 -6.80
C ILE A 95 -4.17 -9.53 -6.09
N SER A 96 -4.91 -8.45 -5.84
CA SER A 96 -4.40 -7.27 -5.12
C SER A 96 -3.87 -7.63 -3.72
N ARG A 97 -4.55 -8.54 -3.01
CA ARG A 97 -4.16 -8.97 -1.66
C ARG A 97 -2.91 -9.85 -1.68
N VAL A 98 -2.77 -10.72 -2.67
CA VAL A 98 -1.55 -11.54 -2.84
C VAL A 98 -0.34 -10.66 -3.11
N ILE A 99 -0.49 -9.67 -4.00
CA ILE A 99 0.56 -8.68 -4.29
C ILE A 99 0.93 -7.88 -3.03
N LEU A 100 -0.07 -7.53 -2.19
CA LEU A 100 0.18 -6.86 -0.92
C LEU A 100 1.02 -7.70 0.05
N ILE A 101 0.73 -9.00 0.15
CA ILE A 101 1.46 -9.92 1.03
C ILE A 101 2.91 -10.07 0.56
N ILE A 102 3.12 -10.27 -0.74
CA ILE A 102 4.46 -10.37 -1.34
C ILE A 102 5.24 -9.06 -1.13
N GLY A 103 4.60 -7.91 -1.39
CA GLY A 103 5.16 -6.61 -1.09
C GLY A 103 5.48 -6.46 0.41
N GLY A 104 4.60 -6.95 1.28
CA GLY A 104 4.76 -7.13 2.73
C GLY A 104 6.09 -7.76 3.09
N ALA A 105 6.29 -8.99 2.62
CA ALA A 105 7.49 -9.79 2.86
C ALA A 105 8.76 -9.10 2.33
N LEU A 106 8.68 -8.47 1.15
CA LEU A 106 9.81 -7.73 0.58
C LEU A 106 10.25 -6.55 1.46
N CYS A 107 9.34 -5.95 2.24
CA CYS A 107 9.72 -4.90 3.19
C CYS A 107 10.48 -5.43 4.38
N ALA A 108 10.03 -6.57 4.90
CA ALA A 108 10.62 -7.17 6.08
C ALA A 108 12.06 -7.62 5.79
N GLY A 109 12.36 -7.99 4.54
CA GLY A 109 13.70 -8.36 4.08
C GLY A 109 14.48 -7.26 3.35
N ALA A 110 14.03 -6.00 3.36
CA ALA A 110 14.69 -4.94 2.58
C ALA A 110 16.02 -4.52 3.23
N VAL A 111 17.13 -4.89 2.60
CA VAL A 111 18.51 -4.52 3.00
C VAL A 111 19.00 -3.21 2.37
N ASN A 112 18.40 -2.78 1.26
CA ASN A 112 18.85 -1.62 0.49
C ASN A 112 17.72 -0.61 0.25
N LEU A 113 18.07 0.69 0.20
CA LEU A 113 17.12 1.79 -0.01
C LEU A 113 16.33 1.64 -1.33
N ALA A 114 16.98 1.11 -2.37
CA ALA A 114 16.35 0.81 -3.65
C ALA A 114 15.22 -0.23 -3.54
N MET A 115 15.41 -1.31 -2.77
CA MET A 115 14.35 -2.30 -2.52
C MET A 115 13.17 -1.69 -1.77
N PHE A 116 13.45 -0.77 -0.85
CA PHE A 116 12.41 -0.05 -0.13
C PHE A 116 11.57 0.83 -1.07
N ILE A 117 12.20 1.56 -2.00
CA ILE A 117 11.51 2.37 -3.02
C ILE A 117 10.67 1.50 -3.95
N VAL A 118 11.22 0.40 -4.47
CA VAL A 118 10.50 -0.52 -5.37
C VAL A 118 9.25 -1.06 -4.68
N ARG A 119 9.36 -1.48 -3.43
CA ARG A 119 8.20 -1.93 -2.66
C ARG A 119 7.15 -0.83 -2.53
N ARG A 120 7.55 0.43 -2.27
CA ARG A 120 6.59 1.54 -2.15
C ARG A 120 5.80 1.75 -3.44
N GLY A 121 6.41 1.53 -4.60
CA GLY A 121 5.72 1.53 -5.89
C GLY A 121 4.68 0.41 -5.98
N VAL A 122 5.08 -0.82 -5.61
CA VAL A 122 4.19 -1.99 -5.60
C VAL A 122 3.03 -1.83 -4.61
N ALA A 123 3.30 -1.31 -3.42
CA ALA A 123 2.28 -1.01 -2.42
C ALA A 123 1.31 0.09 -2.91
N GLY A 124 1.82 1.10 -3.63
CA GLY A 124 1.02 2.13 -4.29
C GLY A 124 -0.01 1.53 -5.25
N MET A 125 0.41 0.59 -6.11
CA MET A 125 -0.49 -0.06 -7.08
C MET A 125 -1.69 -0.76 -6.43
N VAL A 126 -1.49 -1.33 -5.24
CA VAL A 126 -2.54 -2.06 -4.51
C VAL A 126 -3.51 -1.13 -3.77
N VAL A 127 -3.03 0.01 -3.26
CA VAL A 127 -3.84 0.93 -2.44
C VAL A 127 -5.09 1.42 -3.18
N LEU A 128 -4.94 1.96 -4.39
CA LEU A 128 -6.09 2.54 -5.11
C LEU A 128 -7.05 1.46 -5.67
N SER A 129 -6.48 0.33 -6.07
CA SER A 129 -7.21 -0.86 -6.51
C SER A 129 -8.23 -1.34 -5.46
N MET A 130 -7.83 -1.35 -4.18
CA MET A 130 -8.69 -1.87 -3.12
C MET A 130 -9.75 -0.85 -2.66
N SER A 131 -9.38 0.43 -2.62
CA SER A 131 -10.29 1.53 -2.24
C SER A 131 -11.49 1.64 -3.19
N GLN A 132 -11.25 1.60 -4.51
CA GLN A 132 -12.34 1.71 -5.50
C GLN A 132 -13.32 0.54 -5.44
N CYS A 133 -12.83 -0.64 -5.06
CA CYS A 133 -13.62 -1.86 -5.00
C CYS A 133 -14.54 -1.89 -3.76
N SER A 134 -14.17 -1.21 -2.67
CA SER A 134 -15.03 -1.05 -1.47
C SER A 134 -16.20 -0.08 -1.66
N TYR A 135 -16.06 0.98 -2.48
CA TYR A 135 -17.13 1.97 -2.71
C TYR A 135 -18.25 1.51 -3.64
N ARG A 136 -18.12 0.34 -4.27
CA ARG A 136 -19.13 -0.22 -5.20
C ARG A 136 -19.70 -1.57 -4.75
N LEU A 137 -19.45 -1.99 -3.51
CA LEU A 137 -20.18 -3.11 -2.89
C LEU A 137 -21.62 -2.69 -2.59
#